data_AF-A0A2K9YEU4-F1
#
_entry.id   AF-A0A2K9YEU4-F1
#
_cell.length_a   1.000
_cell.length_b   1.000
_cell.length_c   1.000
_cell.angle_alpha   90.00
_cell.angle_beta   90.00
_cell.angle_gamma   90.00
#
_symmetry.space_group_name_H-M   'P 1'
#
loop_
_entity.id
_entity.type
_entity.pdbx_description
1 polymer ?
#
loop_
_entity_poly.entity_id
_entity_poly.type
_entity_poly.pdbx_seq_one_letter_code
_entity_poly.pdbx_strand_id
1 'polypeptide(L)'
;MRDFITFAKPEKPIPRAAKGTVQRQMTLELYKNEIDELYSHKPASGSQSATLAGGDTIRRSLFQAIASETTLEGVSYDSNLFDLGLDSLQAKALTKNINTFVCAIQPQSIKLSPETIWENPSVAKLERVLKSNAS
;
A
#
# COMPACT_ATOMS: atom_id res chain seq x y z
N MET A 1 0.87 -1.39 -15.50
CA MET A 1 2.36 -1.21 -15.51
C MET A 1 2.79 0.08 -16.21
N ARG A 2 1.93 0.75 -17.01
CA ARG A 2 2.25 2.04 -17.64
C ARG A 2 1.87 3.25 -16.77
N ASP A 3 1.27 3.00 -15.61
CA ASP A 3 0.57 4.01 -14.80
C ASP A 3 1.52 4.84 -13.92
N PHE A 4 2.81 4.48 -13.85
CA PHE A 4 3.84 5.16 -13.05
C PHE A 4 5.08 5.55 -13.86
N ILE A 5 4.91 5.78 -15.17
CA ILE A 5 5.95 6.32 -16.04
C ILE A 5 5.57 7.76 -16.37
N THR A 6 6.49 8.69 -16.13
CA THR A 6 6.33 10.09 -16.53
C THR A 6 7.57 10.56 -17.30
N PHE A 7 7.38 11.54 -18.17
CA PHE A 7 8.44 12.07 -19.01
C PHE A 7 9.01 13.36 -18.41
N ALA A 8 10.33 13.53 -18.54
CA ALA A 8 10.98 14.78 -18.18
C ALA A 8 10.50 15.91 -19.11
N LYS A 9 10.23 17.08 -18.54
CA LYS A 9 9.80 18.25 -19.30
C LYS A 9 11.04 18.94 -19.92
N PRO A 10 10.99 19.39 -21.18
CA PRO A 10 12.10 20.10 -21.81
C PRO A 10 12.56 21.34 -21.04
N GLU A 11 11.61 22.02 -20.38
CA GLU A 11 11.84 23.24 -19.59
C GLU A 11 12.44 22.94 -18.20
N LYS A 12 12.45 21.67 -17.79
CA LYS A 12 12.94 21.19 -16.49
C LYS A 12 13.91 20.01 -16.69
N PRO A 13 15.08 20.20 -17.32
CA PRO A 13 15.96 19.08 -17.62
C PRO A 13 16.46 18.37 -16.35
N ILE A 14 16.71 17.05 -16.46
CA ILE A 14 17.26 16.26 -15.35
C ILE A 14 18.68 16.78 -15.01
N PRO A 15 18.94 17.19 -13.76
CA PRO A 15 20.26 17.68 -13.35
C PRO A 15 21.34 16.61 -13.54
N ARG A 16 22.45 17.03 -14.14
CA ARG A 16 23.62 16.17 -14.40
C ARG A 16 24.89 16.80 -13.84
N ALA A 17 25.77 15.96 -13.31
CA ALA A 17 27.11 16.39 -12.89
C ALA A 17 27.98 16.70 -14.12
N ALA A 18 29.15 17.31 -13.90
CA ALA A 18 30.12 17.62 -14.95
C ALA A 18 30.56 16.38 -15.77
N LYS A 19 30.45 15.18 -15.19
CA LYS A 19 30.71 13.89 -15.86
C LYS A 19 29.50 13.32 -16.61
N GLY A 20 28.41 14.06 -16.74
CA GLY A 20 27.17 13.65 -17.41
C GLY A 20 26.26 12.71 -16.61
N THR A 21 26.64 12.31 -15.40
CA THR A 21 25.85 11.42 -14.54
C THR A 21 24.65 12.15 -13.94
N VAL A 22 23.50 11.48 -13.86
CA VAL A 22 22.29 12.05 -13.22
C VAL A 22 22.55 12.29 -11.74
N GLN A 23 22.22 13.49 -11.27
CA GLN A 23 22.26 13.83 -9.85
C GLN A 23 20.92 13.45 -9.23
N ARG A 24 20.85 12.21 -8.70
CA ARG A 24 19.60 11.61 -8.22
C ARG A 24 18.86 12.49 -7.21
N GLN A 25 19.53 12.97 -6.18
CA GLN A 25 18.90 13.76 -5.12
C GLN A 25 18.30 15.06 -5.68
N MET A 26 19.07 15.81 -6.46
CA MET A 26 18.60 17.05 -7.09
C MET A 26 17.44 16.79 -8.06
N THR A 27 17.44 15.64 -8.75
CA THR A 27 16.32 15.22 -9.61
C THR A 27 15.05 14.97 -8.79
N LEU A 28 15.16 14.25 -7.66
CA LEU A 28 14.04 13.96 -6.76
C LEU A 28 13.44 15.24 -6.17
N GLU A 29 14.28 16.21 -5.81
CA GLU A 29 13.84 17.51 -5.32
C GLU A 29 13.14 18.32 -6.43
N LEU A 30 13.73 18.37 -7.64
CA LEU A 30 13.20 19.11 -8.78
C LEU A 30 11.85 18.58 -9.29
N TYR A 31 11.65 17.26 -9.22
CA TYR A 31 10.46 16.55 -9.69
C TYR A 31 9.53 16.08 -8.58
N LYS A 32 9.73 16.56 -7.35
CA LYS A 32 8.99 16.12 -6.16
C LYS A 32 7.48 16.12 -6.38
N ASN A 33 6.94 17.23 -6.89
CA ASN A 33 5.51 17.39 -7.08
C ASN A 33 4.96 16.42 -8.14
N GLU A 34 5.64 16.27 -9.28
CA GLU A 34 5.23 15.36 -10.33
C GLU A 34 5.27 13.89 -9.87
N ILE A 35 6.27 13.54 -9.05
CA ILE A 35 6.40 12.21 -8.45
C ILE A 35 5.25 11.99 -7.45
N ASP A 36 5.01 12.94 -6.55
CA ASP A 36 3.95 12.86 -5.56
C ASP A 36 2.57 12.76 -6.24
N GLU A 37 2.33 13.53 -7.30
CA GLU A 37 1.10 13.50 -8.11
C GLU A 37 0.90 12.14 -8.79
N LEU A 38 1.95 11.61 -9.42
CA LEU A 38 1.94 10.28 -10.05
C LEU A 38 1.61 9.17 -9.06
N TYR A 39 2.05 9.28 -7.81
CA TYR A 39 1.71 8.34 -6.74
C TYR A 39 0.36 8.62 -6.06
N SER A 40 -0.18 9.84 -6.20
CA SER A 40 -1.50 10.21 -5.67
C SER A 40 -2.66 9.76 -6.55
N HIS A 41 -2.43 9.62 -7.87
CA HIS A 41 -3.39 9.11 -8.84
C HIS A 41 -3.53 7.59 -8.70
N LYS A 42 -4.22 7.18 -7.64
CA LYS A 42 -4.80 5.86 -7.55
C LYS A 42 -6.05 5.83 -8.44
N PRO A 43 -6.29 4.80 -9.27
CA PRO A 43 -7.64 4.56 -9.73
C PRO A 43 -8.53 4.50 -8.49
N ALA A 44 -9.63 5.25 -8.49
CA ALA A 44 -10.59 5.24 -7.40
C ALA A 44 -11.21 3.83 -7.31
N SER A 45 -10.56 2.93 -6.58
CA SER A 45 -11.17 1.67 -6.16
C SER A 45 -12.33 2.06 -5.26
N GLY A 46 -13.54 1.80 -5.76
CA GLY A 46 -14.80 2.20 -5.15
C GLY A 46 -14.81 1.91 -3.65
N SER A 47 -15.03 2.98 -2.89
CA SER A 47 -15.25 2.92 -1.45
C SER A 47 -16.56 2.18 -1.18
N GLN A 48 -16.52 0.86 -1.14
CA GLN A 48 -17.59 0.07 -0.55
C GLN A 48 -17.31 -0.05 0.94
N SER A 49 -17.80 0.97 1.66
CA SER A 49 -17.98 0.94 3.10
C SER A 49 -18.96 -0.18 3.46
N ALA A 50 -18.47 -1.40 3.60
CA ALA A 50 -19.28 -2.53 4.07
C ALA A 50 -19.17 -2.62 5.60
N THR A 51 -20.11 -1.95 6.27
CA THR A 51 -20.43 -2.14 7.68
C THR A 51 -20.82 -3.59 7.94
N LEU A 52 -19.98 -4.45 8.54
CA LEU A 52 -20.43 -5.80 8.93
C LEU A 52 -19.75 -6.31 10.20
N ALA A 53 -20.55 -6.53 11.26
CA ALA A 53 -20.15 -7.02 12.56
C ALA A 53 -19.89 -8.55 12.58
N GLY A 54 -18.92 -9.01 13.38
CA GLY A 54 -18.68 -10.42 13.73
C GLY A 54 -17.20 -10.86 13.63
N GLY A 55 -16.75 -11.84 14.40
CA GLY A 55 -15.33 -12.28 14.44
C GLY A 55 -14.77 -12.81 13.11
N ASP A 56 -15.65 -13.09 12.14
CA ASP A 56 -15.34 -13.49 10.75
C ASP A 56 -15.19 -12.28 9.80
N THR A 57 -15.38 -11.06 10.33
CA THR A 57 -15.26 -9.79 9.59
C THR A 57 -13.82 -9.46 9.28
N ILE A 58 -12.89 -9.59 10.24
CA ILE A 58 -11.49 -9.16 10.04
C ILE A 58 -10.86 -9.89 8.85
N ARG A 59 -11.04 -11.21 8.78
CA ARG A 59 -10.55 -12.02 7.67
C ARG A 59 -11.12 -11.57 6.33
N ARG A 60 -12.45 -11.40 6.25
CA ARG A 60 -13.13 -10.97 5.03
C ARG A 60 -12.68 -9.57 4.60
N SER A 61 -12.53 -8.65 5.55
CA SER A 61 -12.02 -7.30 5.31
C SER A 61 -10.56 -7.31 4.85
N LEU A 62 -9.71 -8.19 5.36
CA LEU A 62 -8.33 -8.36 4.88
C LEU A 62 -8.30 -8.82 3.41
N PHE A 63 -9.07 -9.84 3.06
CA PHE A 63 -9.18 -10.27 1.65
C PHE A 63 -9.73 -9.17 0.74
N GLN A 64 -10.75 -8.44 1.19
CA GLN A 64 -11.29 -7.31 0.44
C GLN A 64 -10.27 -6.18 0.27
N ALA A 65 -9.53 -5.84 1.34
CA ALA A 65 -8.49 -4.84 1.28
C ALA A 65 -7.40 -5.24 0.29
N ILE A 66 -6.94 -6.50 0.34
CA ILE A 66 -5.96 -7.03 -0.63
C ILE A 66 -6.50 -6.95 -2.05
N ALA A 67 -7.73 -7.39 -2.30
CA ALA A 67 -8.34 -7.34 -3.63
C ALA A 67 -8.55 -5.90 -4.14
N SER A 68 -8.80 -4.94 -3.25
CA SER A 68 -9.01 -3.53 -3.63
C SER A 68 -7.71 -2.76 -3.90
N GLU A 69 -6.62 -3.19 -3.28
CA GLU A 69 -5.34 -2.49 -3.27
C GLU A 69 -4.28 -3.15 -4.17
N THR A 70 -4.55 -4.38 -4.61
CA THR A 70 -3.59 -5.20 -5.33
C THR A 70 -4.26 -5.95 -6.48
N THR A 71 -3.45 -6.37 -7.46
CA THR A 71 -3.88 -7.24 -8.56
C THR A 71 -3.41 -8.68 -8.35
N LEU A 72 -3.23 -9.09 -7.09
CA LEU A 72 -2.73 -10.43 -6.76
C LEU A 72 -3.79 -11.48 -7.08
N GLU A 73 -3.40 -12.52 -7.80
CA GLU A 73 -4.24 -13.68 -8.08
C GLU A 73 -3.85 -14.86 -7.18
N GLY A 74 -4.81 -15.73 -6.86
CA GLY A 74 -4.53 -16.95 -6.07
C GLY A 74 -4.14 -16.70 -4.61
N VAL A 75 -4.51 -15.54 -4.04
CA VAL A 75 -4.27 -15.25 -2.62
C VAL A 75 -5.05 -16.24 -1.75
N SER A 76 -4.33 -17.11 -1.04
CA SER A 76 -4.89 -18.01 -0.03
C SER A 76 -4.64 -17.47 1.39
N TYR A 77 -5.23 -18.12 2.38
CA TYR A 77 -5.14 -17.71 3.79
C TYR A 77 -3.69 -17.66 4.31
N ASP A 78 -2.86 -18.62 3.89
CA ASP A 78 -1.47 -18.78 4.32
C ASP A 78 -0.45 -18.34 3.25
N SER A 79 -0.93 -17.88 2.08
CA SER A 79 -0.06 -17.41 1.02
C SER A 79 0.76 -16.19 1.46
N ASN A 80 2.04 -16.21 1.10
CA ASN A 80 2.90 -15.05 1.23
C ASN A 80 2.57 -14.05 0.11
N LEU A 81 2.11 -12.86 0.49
CA LEU A 81 1.69 -11.82 -0.45
C LEU A 81 2.84 -11.30 -1.31
N PHE A 82 4.07 -11.24 -0.78
CA PHE A 82 5.24 -10.79 -1.55
C PHE A 82 5.64 -11.82 -2.62
N ASP A 83 5.47 -13.11 -2.34
CA ASP A 83 5.72 -14.17 -3.33
C ASP A 83 4.70 -14.12 -4.47
N LEU A 84 3.51 -13.57 -4.22
CA LEU A 84 2.47 -13.33 -5.22
C LEU A 84 2.67 -12.01 -6.00
N GLY A 85 3.69 -11.23 -5.66
CA GLY A 85 4.03 -9.97 -6.34
C GLY A 85 3.55 -8.70 -5.63
N LEU A 86 3.26 -8.76 -4.32
CA LEU A 86 3.01 -7.55 -3.53
C LEU A 86 4.25 -6.66 -3.53
N ASP A 87 4.10 -5.41 -3.96
CA ASP A 87 5.19 -4.43 -3.91
C ASP A 87 5.11 -3.52 -2.67
N SER A 88 6.18 -2.75 -2.43
CA SER A 88 6.28 -1.86 -1.27
C SER A 88 5.21 -0.75 -1.22
N LEU A 89 4.70 -0.33 -2.39
CA LEU A 89 3.67 0.71 -2.49
C LEU A 89 2.30 0.13 -2.19
N GLN A 90 1.99 -1.03 -2.77
CA GLN A 90 0.81 -1.82 -2.46
C GLN A 90 0.77 -2.19 -0.97
N ALA A 91 1.89 -2.56 -0.37
CA ALA A 91 1.98 -2.81 1.07
C ALA A 91 1.63 -1.57 1.91
N LYS A 92 2.10 -0.38 1.53
CA LYS A 92 1.75 0.89 2.20
C LYS A 92 0.27 1.23 2.03
N ALA A 93 -0.25 1.08 0.82
CA ALA A 93 -1.66 1.29 0.49
C ALA A 93 -2.57 0.36 1.29
N LEU A 94 -2.22 -0.93 1.32
CA LEU A 94 -2.88 -1.97 2.11
C LEU A 94 -2.86 -1.62 3.61
N THR A 95 -1.72 -1.19 4.14
CA THR A 95 -1.59 -0.74 5.55
C THR A 95 -2.57 0.39 5.87
N LYS A 96 -2.66 1.40 4.99
CA LYS A 96 -3.58 2.53 5.16
C LYS A 96 -5.04 2.06 5.17
N ASN A 97 -5.43 1.24 4.21
CA ASN A 97 -6.80 0.72 4.09
C ASN A 97 -7.15 -0.16 5.30
N ILE A 98 -6.23 -1.03 5.73
CA ILE A 98 -6.40 -1.84 6.94
C ILE A 98 -6.65 -0.96 8.17
N ASN A 99 -5.81 0.05 8.39
CA ASN A 99 -5.97 0.97 9.51
C ASN A 99 -7.32 1.72 9.46
N THR A 100 -7.81 2.09 8.27
CA THR A 100 -9.11 2.75 8.13
C THR A 100 -10.27 1.88 8.63
N PHE A 101 -10.33 0.60 8.22
CA PHE A 101 -11.42 -0.27 8.69
C PHE A 101 -11.23 -0.70 10.14
N VAL A 102 -9.98 -0.94 10.58
CA VAL A 102 -9.69 -1.35 11.96
C VAL A 102 -10.09 -0.23 12.93
N CYS A 103 -9.77 1.03 12.64
CA CYS A 103 -10.24 2.15 13.47
C CYS A 103 -11.77 2.29 13.49
N ALA A 104 -12.47 1.89 12.42
CA ALA A 104 -13.93 1.94 12.37
C ALA A 104 -14.60 0.85 13.23
N ILE A 105 -13.99 -0.34 13.34
CA ILE A 105 -14.53 -1.47 14.12
C ILE A 105 -14.00 -1.43 15.56
N GLN A 106 -12.75 -1.02 15.75
CA GLN A 106 -12.03 -0.97 17.02
C GLN A 106 -11.28 0.37 17.15
N PRO A 107 -11.96 1.43 17.63
CA PRO A 107 -11.37 2.75 17.76
C PRO A 107 -10.14 2.83 18.68
N GLN A 108 -10.00 1.87 19.61
CA GLN A 108 -8.88 1.77 20.56
C GLN A 108 -7.70 0.93 20.03
N SER A 109 -7.81 0.34 18.84
CA SER A 109 -6.76 -0.51 18.29
C SER A 109 -5.53 0.29 17.87
N ILE A 110 -4.34 -0.28 18.10
CA ILE A 110 -3.08 0.27 17.61
C ILE A 110 -3.07 0.22 16.08
N LYS A 111 -2.66 1.33 15.44
CA LYS A 111 -2.47 1.41 13.99
C LYS A 111 -1.28 0.54 13.58
N LEU A 112 -1.48 -0.28 12.55
CA LEU A 112 -0.40 -1.07 11.95
C LEU A 112 0.58 -0.16 11.23
N SER A 113 1.87 -0.51 11.31
CA SER A 113 2.91 0.10 10.47
C SER A 113 3.11 -0.71 9.19
N PRO A 114 3.71 -0.13 8.14
CA PRO A 114 4.11 -0.90 6.97
C PRO A 114 5.04 -2.06 7.34
N GLU A 115 5.91 -1.92 8.34
CA GLU A 115 6.77 -3.04 8.78
C GLU A 115 5.95 -4.24 9.23
N THR A 116 4.79 -4.03 9.86
CA THR A 116 3.92 -5.13 10.29
C THR A 116 3.47 -6.00 9.11
N ILE A 117 3.23 -5.42 7.93
CA ILE A 117 2.87 -6.18 6.71
C ILE A 117 4.05 -7.03 6.24
N TRP A 118 5.27 -6.53 6.38
CA TRP A 118 6.49 -7.22 5.96
C TRP A 118 6.81 -8.40 6.88
N GLU A 119 6.65 -8.23 8.18
CA GLU A 119 6.85 -9.29 9.17
C GLU A 119 5.74 -10.36 9.11
N ASN A 120 4.54 -9.97 8.66
CA ASN A 120 3.34 -10.79 8.65
C ASN A 120 2.72 -10.87 7.26
N PRO A 121 3.41 -11.42 6.24
CA PRO A 121 3.01 -11.28 4.84
C PRO A 121 1.90 -12.24 4.40
N SER A 122 0.97 -12.60 5.28
CA SER A 122 -0.14 -13.52 4.96
C SER A 122 -1.40 -13.12 5.72
N VAL A 123 -2.57 -13.44 5.18
CA VAL A 123 -3.85 -13.10 5.83
C VAL A 123 -3.93 -13.72 7.23
N ALA A 124 -3.48 -14.97 7.40
CA ALA A 124 -3.45 -15.65 8.69
C ALA A 124 -2.63 -14.89 9.76
N LYS A 125 -1.44 -14.41 9.39
CA LYS A 125 -0.57 -13.67 10.32
C LYS A 125 -1.13 -12.28 10.62
N LEU A 126 -1.64 -11.56 9.62
CA LEU A 126 -2.28 -10.25 9.83
C LEU A 126 -3.52 -10.35 10.71
N GLU A 127 -4.36 -11.36 10.50
CA GLU A 127 -5.53 -11.62 11.35
C GLU A 127 -5.11 -11.85 12.81
N ARG A 128 -4.03 -12.59 13.04
CA ARG A 128 -3.50 -12.83 14.39
C ARG A 128 -3.02 -11.54 15.06
N VAL A 129 -2.26 -10.69 14.35
CA VAL A 129 -1.77 -9.41 14.89
C VAL A 129 -2.93 -8.48 15.24
N LEU A 130 -3.95 -8.42 14.38
CA LEU A 130 -5.14 -7.61 14.64
C LEU A 130 -5.93 -8.10 15.85
N LYS A 131 -6.03 -9.42 16.04
CA LYS A 131 -6.68 -10.01 17.22
C LYS A 131 -5.86 -9.80 18.50
N SER A 132 -4.52 -9.79 18.44
CA SER A 132 -3.68 -9.54 19.62
C SER A 132 -3.67 -8.07 20.04
N ASN A 133 -3.79 -7.14 19.09
CA ASN A 133 -3.84 -5.70 19.35
C ASN A 133 -5.20 -5.22 19.90
N ALA A 134 -6.18 -6.12 19.99
CA ALA A 134 -7.52 -5.86 20.50
C ALA A 134 -7.66 -6.06 22.03
N SER A 135 -6.57 -6.41 22.72
CA SER A 135 -6.57 -6.82 24.13
C SER A 135 -6.02 -5.77 25.08
#